data_AF-A0A059CYK9-F1
#
_entry.id   AF-A0A059CYK9-F1
#
_cell.length_a   1.000
_cell.length_b   1.000
_cell.length_c   1.000
_cell.angle_alpha   90.00
_cell.angle_beta   90.00
_cell.angle_gamma   90.00
#
_symmetry.space_group_name_H-M   'P 1'
#
loop_
_entity.id
_entity.type
_entity.pdbx_description
1 polymer ?
#
loop_
_entity_poly.entity_id
_entity_poly.type
_entity_poly.pdbx_seq_one_letter_code
_entity_poly.pdbx_strand_id
1 'polypeptide(L)'
;MMAATDDFVEADNAEAIISRIEHKSRKIKSLLKHSKLVEALKTALEGSPLNTRDKRCKSANWIVVHRAIMAMKDLDALFSSLDPEYYNILMNFW
;
A
#
# COMPACT_ATOMS: atom_id res chain seq x y z
N MET A 1 9.16 22.73 16.59
CA MET A 1 8.23 21.71 17.14
C MET A 1 6.89 21.96 16.46
N MET A 2 6.54 21.17 15.46
CA MET A 2 5.21 21.25 14.84
C MET A 2 4.47 20.00 15.28
N ALA A 3 3.45 20.21 16.12
CA ALA A 3 2.52 19.16 16.50
C ALA A 3 1.83 18.68 15.22
N ALA A 4 2.16 17.47 14.79
CA ALA A 4 1.36 16.76 13.82
C ALA A 4 0.00 16.56 14.48
N THR A 5 -1.01 17.27 13.98
CA THR A 5 -2.40 16.96 14.25
C THR A 5 -2.63 15.57 13.68
N ASP A 6 -2.56 14.60 14.58
CA ASP A 6 -2.96 13.22 14.39
C ASP A 6 -4.47 13.23 14.14
N ASP A 7 -4.86 13.61 12.92
CA ASP A 7 -6.23 13.54 12.44
C ASP A 7 -6.57 12.05 12.26
N PHE A 8 -6.77 11.39 13.40
CA PHE A 8 -7.37 10.09 13.55
C PHE A 8 -8.82 10.19 13.07
N VAL A 9 -9.01 10.09 11.75
CA VAL A 9 -10.34 9.90 11.18
C VAL A 9 -10.87 8.57 11.67
N GLU A 10 -12.03 8.62 12.33
CA GLU A 10 -12.76 7.49 12.88
C GLU A 10 -12.81 6.37 11.85
N ALA A 11 -12.15 5.26 12.20
CA ALA A 11 -11.77 4.21 11.28
C ALA A 11 -13.01 3.65 10.56
N ASP A 12 -12.96 3.59 9.22
CA ASP A 12 -13.78 2.64 8.46
C ASP A 12 -13.79 1.30 9.20
N ASN A 13 -14.96 0.64 9.30
CA ASN A 13 -15.02 -0.67 9.93
C ASN A 13 -13.98 -1.60 9.26
N ALA A 14 -13.33 -2.47 10.04
CA ALA A 14 -12.21 -3.27 9.55
C ALA A 14 -12.57 -4.09 8.31
N GLU A 15 -13.80 -4.60 8.24
CA GLU A 15 -14.34 -5.37 7.13
C GLU A 15 -14.52 -4.52 5.86
N ALA A 16 -14.87 -3.24 5.97
CA ALA A 16 -14.92 -2.30 4.84
C ALA A 16 -13.51 -2.01 4.30
N ILE A 17 -12.53 -1.82 5.19
CA ILE A 17 -11.12 -1.67 4.80
C ILE A 17 -10.62 -2.93 4.10
N ILE A 18 -10.88 -4.11 4.66
CA ILE A 18 -10.49 -5.40 4.08
C ILE A 18 -11.14 -5.57 2.69
N SER A 19 -12.43 -5.27 2.54
CA SER A 19 -13.13 -5.36 1.25
C SER A 19 -12.50 -4.44 0.18
N ARG A 20 -12.12 -3.21 0.56
CA ARG A 20 -11.39 -2.28 -0.32
C ARG A 20 -10.01 -2.83 -0.72
N ILE A 21 -9.27 -3.42 0.24
CA ILE A 21 -7.98 -4.07 -0.03
C ILE A 21 -8.14 -5.24 -1.00
N GLU A 22 -9.16 -6.08 -0.82
CA GLU A 22 -9.44 -7.21 -1.71
C GLU A 22 -9.81 -6.76 -3.12
N HIS A 23 -10.63 -5.72 -3.25
CA HIS A 23 -10.96 -5.12 -4.53
C HIS A 23 -9.70 -4.61 -5.25
N LYS A 24 -8.87 -3.85 -4.52
CA LYS A 24 -7.59 -3.34 -5.00
C LYS A 24 -6.64 -4.47 -5.43
N SER A 25 -6.60 -5.57 -4.69
CA SER A 25 -5.77 -6.75 -5.00
C SER A 25 -6.05 -7.32 -6.39
N ARG A 26 -7.31 -7.30 -6.84
CA ARG A 26 -7.68 -7.73 -8.20
C ARG A 26 -7.11 -6.82 -9.28
N LYS A 27 -7.16 -5.50 -9.07
CA LYS A 27 -6.56 -4.49 -9.98
C LYS A 27 -5.04 -4.68 -10.07
N ILE A 28 -4.37 -4.86 -8.94
CA ILE A 28 -2.91 -5.11 -8.86
C ILE A 28 -2.54 -6.37 -9.63
N LYS A 29 -3.29 -7.47 -9.45
CA LYS A 29 -3.07 -8.70 -10.22
C LYS A 29 -3.18 -8.47 -11.73
N SER A 30 -4.10 -7.61 -12.19
CA SER A 30 -4.21 -7.23 -13.60
C SER A 30 -3.00 -6.42 -14.08
N LEU A 31 -2.55 -5.44 -13.30
CA LEU A 31 -1.39 -4.61 -13.64
C LEU A 31 -0.10 -5.44 -13.74
N LEU A 32 0.11 -6.37 -12.80
CA LEU A 32 1.26 -7.28 -12.80
C LEU A 32 1.29 -8.19 -14.04
N LYS A 33 0.13 -8.65 -14.53
CA LYS A 33 0.05 -9.44 -15.77
C LYS A 33 0.48 -8.65 -17.01
N HIS A 34 0.33 -7.33 -16.99
CA HIS A 34 0.74 -6.44 -18.07
C HIS A 34 2.10 -5.79 -17.82
N SER A 35 2.87 -6.31 -16.86
CA SER A 35 4.20 -5.79 -16.48
C SER A 35 4.20 -4.30 -16.08
N LYS A 36 3.06 -3.77 -15.65
CA LYS A 36 2.92 -2.40 -15.13
C LYS A 36 3.27 -2.36 -13.64
N LEU A 37 4.55 -2.56 -13.36
CA LEU A 37 5.06 -2.86 -12.02
C LEU A 37 4.97 -1.65 -11.08
N VAL A 38 5.35 -0.47 -11.57
CA VAL A 38 5.29 0.79 -10.78
C VAL A 38 3.85 1.16 -10.48
N GLU A 39 2.95 1.07 -11.45
CA GLU A 39 1.52 1.35 -11.24
C GLU A 39 0.87 0.34 -10.30
N ALA A 40 1.29 -0.94 -10.35
CA ALA A 40 0.84 -1.96 -9.44
C ALA A 40 1.25 -1.64 -7.99
N LEU A 41 2.48 -1.16 -7.78
CA LEU A 41 2.94 -0.76 -6.46
C LEU A 41 2.27 0.53 -5.96
N LYS A 42 2.17 1.57 -6.80
CA LYS A 42 1.44 2.80 -6.45
C LYS A 42 0.01 2.48 -6.05
N THR A 43 -0.68 1.66 -6.86
CA THR A 43 -2.02 1.17 -6.55
C THR A 43 -2.03 0.46 -5.19
N ALA A 44 -1.06 -0.41 -4.88
CA ALA A 44 -0.97 -1.11 -3.59
C ALA A 44 -0.82 -0.15 -2.40
N LEU A 45 -0.05 0.91 -2.54
CA LEU A 45 0.22 1.90 -1.52
C LEU A 45 -0.93 2.91 -1.34
N GLU A 46 -1.68 3.21 -2.40
CA GLU A 46 -2.86 4.09 -2.35
C GLU A 46 -3.90 3.59 -1.33
N GLY A 47 -4.39 4.52 -0.51
CA GLY A 47 -5.43 4.24 0.50
C GLY A 47 -4.98 3.25 1.59
N SER A 48 -3.67 3.15 1.81
CA SER A 48 -3.07 2.35 2.88
C SER A 48 -3.69 2.71 4.24
N PRO A 49 -4.12 1.71 5.05
CA PRO A 49 -4.78 1.97 6.32
C PRO A 49 -3.74 2.29 7.41
N LEU A 50 -3.01 3.41 7.24
CA LEU A 50 -1.97 3.84 8.18
C LEU A 50 -2.57 4.22 9.56
N ASN A 51 -3.80 4.72 9.55
CA ASN A 51 -4.48 5.28 10.73
C ASN A 51 -5.32 4.26 11.50
N THR A 52 -5.42 2.99 11.06
CA THR A 52 -6.15 1.95 11.81
C THR A 52 -5.24 1.23 12.81
N ARG A 53 -5.80 0.86 13.97
CA ARG A 53 -5.14 -0.02 14.95
C ARG A 53 -5.40 -1.51 14.67
N ASP A 54 -6.31 -1.84 13.76
CA ASP A 54 -6.65 -3.22 13.42
C ASP A 54 -5.50 -3.89 12.66
N LYS A 55 -4.89 -4.91 13.29
CA LYS A 55 -3.75 -5.66 12.73
C LYS A 55 -4.14 -6.45 11.48
N ARG A 56 -5.38 -6.91 11.34
CA ARG A 56 -5.88 -7.63 10.16
C ARG A 56 -5.83 -6.72 8.93
N CYS A 57 -6.26 -5.47 9.08
CA CYS A 57 -6.20 -4.47 8.02
C CYS A 57 -4.76 -4.19 7.58
N LYS A 58 -3.84 -4.00 8.55
CA LYS A 58 -2.41 -3.79 8.26
C LYS A 58 -1.80 -5.00 7.54
N SER A 59 -2.03 -6.21 8.05
CA SER A 59 -1.54 -7.45 7.43
C SER A 59 -2.11 -7.68 6.04
N ALA A 60 -3.41 -7.44 5.83
CA ALA A 60 -4.05 -7.59 4.53
C ALA A 60 -3.45 -6.63 3.49
N ASN A 61 -3.21 -5.36 3.87
CA ASN A 61 -2.56 -4.40 2.98
C ASN A 61 -1.10 -4.80 2.70
N TRP A 62 -0.36 -5.23 3.73
CA TRP A 62 1.03 -5.66 3.58
C TRP A 62 1.18 -6.83 2.60
N ILE A 63 0.30 -7.84 2.67
CA ILE A 63 0.32 -8.98 1.73
C ILE A 63 0.23 -8.51 0.27
N VAL A 64 -0.60 -7.50 0.02
CA VAL A 64 -0.81 -6.95 -1.32
C VAL A 64 0.41 -6.15 -1.79
N VAL A 65 0.97 -5.29 -0.91
CA VAL A 65 2.20 -4.52 -1.19
C VAL A 65 3.38 -5.45 -1.43
N HIS A 66 3.59 -6.44 -0.54
CA HIS A 66 4.63 -7.44 -0.66
C HIS A 66 4.53 -8.22 -1.99
N ARG A 67 3.33 -8.60 -2.42
CA ARG A 67 3.14 -9.27 -3.72
C ARG A 67 3.56 -8.38 -4.89
N ALA A 68 3.25 -7.08 -4.85
CA ALA A 68 3.68 -6.15 -5.90
C ALA A 68 5.21 -6.04 -5.93
N ILE A 69 5.85 -5.91 -4.75
CA ILE A 69 7.31 -5.84 -4.60
C ILE A 69 7.99 -7.10 -5.16
N MET A 70 7.54 -8.28 -4.74
CA MET A 70 8.13 -9.56 -5.15
C MET A 70 7.95 -9.89 -6.63
N ALA A 71 7.02 -9.23 -7.32
CA ALA A 71 6.87 -9.39 -8.77
C ALA A 71 7.99 -8.70 -9.56
N MET A 72 8.82 -7.89 -8.91
CA MET A 72 9.88 -7.10 -9.52
C MET A 72 11.25 -7.75 -9.30
N LYS A 73 12.09 -7.73 -10.34
CA LYS A 73 13.43 -8.33 -10.30
C LYS A 73 14.52 -7.35 -9.86
N ASP A 74 14.26 -6.06 -10.00
CA ASP A 74 15.20 -4.98 -9.69
C ASP A 74 14.51 -4.00 -8.74
N LEU A 75 14.83 -4.14 -7.45
CA LEU A 75 14.25 -3.31 -6.38
C LEU A 75 14.91 -1.93 -6.31
N ASP A 76 16.18 -1.81 -6.71
CA ASP A 76 16.90 -0.54 -6.67
C ASP A 76 16.37 0.42 -7.74
N ALA A 77 16.15 -0.09 -8.96
CA ALA A 77 15.50 0.67 -10.03
C ALA A 77 14.08 1.10 -9.65
N LEU A 78 13.35 0.23 -8.95
CA LEU A 78 12.01 0.53 -8.45
C LEU A 78 12.02 1.67 -7.44
N PHE A 79 12.84 1.58 -6.39
CA PHE A 79 12.90 2.61 -5.35
C PHE A 79 13.31 3.95 -5.93
N SER A 80 14.19 3.95 -6.92
CA SER A 80 14.60 5.16 -7.65
C SER A 80 13.48 5.76 -8.50
N SER A 81 12.47 4.97 -8.90
CA SER A 81 11.34 5.40 -9.75
C SER A 81 10.10 5.85 -8.98
N LEU A 82 10.05 5.60 -7.67
CA LEU A 82 8.91 5.96 -6.83
C LEU A 82 8.98 7.43 -6.46
N ASP A 83 7.83 8.11 -6.54
CA ASP A 83 7.74 9.46 -6.01
C ASP A 83 8.00 9.44 -4.49
N PRO A 84 8.63 10.48 -3.91
CA PRO A 84 8.99 10.51 -2.49
C PRO A 84 7.82 10.23 -1.53
N GLU A 85 6.60 10.62 -1.90
CA GLU A 85 5.38 10.34 -1.14
C GLU A 85 5.11 8.84 -0.99
N TYR A 86 5.16 8.09 -2.10
CA TYR A 86 4.95 6.64 -2.09
C TYR A 86 6.09 5.91 -1.39
N TYR A 87 7.32 6.41 -1.53
CA TYR A 87 8.47 5.87 -0.79
C TYR A 87 8.28 6.02 0.73
N ASN A 88 7.84 7.20 1.19
CA ASN A 88 7.56 7.43 2.60
C ASN A 88 6.44 6.52 3.13
N ILE A 89 5.36 6.34 2.36
CA ILE A 89 4.29 5.39 2.73
C ILE A 89 4.85 3.97 2.86
N LEU A 90 5.69 3.53 1.92
CA LEU A 90 6.30 2.20 1.96
C LEU A 90 7.19 2.00 3.19
N MET A 91 8.04 2.98 3.51
CA MET A 91 8.94 2.90 4.67
C MET A 91 8.18 2.82 6.01
N ASN A 92 6.98 3.40 6.09
CA ASN A 92 6.14 3.30 7.29
C ASN A 92 5.50 1.91 7.49
N PHE A 93 5.61 1.00 6.52
CA PHE A 93 5.14 -0.40 6.66
C PHE A 93 6.21 -1.34 7.21
N TRP A 94 7.47 -0.94 7.17
CA TRP A 94 8.59 -1.66 7.77
C TRP A 94 8.80 -1.18 9.21
#